data_AF-A0A3A1QSR3-F1
#
_entry.id   AF-A0A3A1QSR3-F1
#
_cell.length_a   1.000
_cell.length_b   1.000
_cell.length_c   1.000
_cell.angle_alpha   90.00
_cell.angle_beta   90.00
_cell.angle_gamma   90.00
#
_symmetry.space_group_name_H-M   'P 1'
#
loop_
_entity.id
_entity.type
_entity.pdbx_description
1 polymer ?
#
loop_
_entity_poly.entity_id
_entity_poly.type
_entity_poly.pdbx_seq_one_letter_code
_entity_poly.pdbx_strand_id
1 'polypeptide(L)'
;MERELNQLDKKSYLNDMAISPSRKEEMLREIKKSKNSPFNLYKRTAAGLTGVAGFLIFIVFTAGFLQDSPLNQFSQSEKQTLNTIHFNKQYQSLIGLPKKAIIRGRSTLPEGTVLFVKVYESKKFDKTIEIEKAIINADGSYSVLLDREIPERDYYLTLELLPHKQNKEVKEMIGDHGINLKYSTWIDGLVDYYHEGELFNGIRMYGKIYANDEWTEGQKTWLEDDLENLE
;
A
#
# COMPACT_ATOMS: atom_id res chain seq x y z
N MET A 1 -26.56 3.70 -9.12
CA MET A 1 -26.33 4.33 -7.80
C MET A 1 -24.86 4.25 -7.38
N GLU A 2 -24.19 3.09 -7.40
CA GLU A 2 -22.75 2.96 -7.07
C GLU A 2 -21.79 3.87 -7.87
N ARG A 3 -22.09 4.14 -9.15
CA ARG A 3 -21.26 5.02 -10.00
C ARG A 3 -21.36 6.51 -9.67
N GLU A 4 -22.36 6.92 -8.89
CA GLU A 4 -22.53 8.31 -8.45
C GLU A 4 -21.90 8.54 -7.07
N LEU A 5 -21.91 7.55 -6.18
CA LEU A 5 -21.24 7.64 -4.87
C LEU A 5 -19.71 7.71 -4.98
N ASN A 6 -19.10 6.94 -5.89
CA ASN A 6 -17.66 7.03 -6.17
C ASN A 6 -17.22 8.39 -6.77
N GLN A 7 -18.18 9.19 -7.29
CA GLN A 7 -17.91 10.55 -7.78
C GLN A 7 -18.08 11.61 -6.68
N LEU A 8 -18.92 11.35 -5.68
CA LEU A 8 -19.08 12.21 -4.52
C LEU A 8 -17.80 12.25 -3.69
N ASP A 9 -17.14 11.11 -3.50
CA ASP A 9 -15.90 11.01 -2.72
C ASP A 9 -14.73 11.76 -3.39
N LYS A 10 -14.54 11.61 -4.70
CA LYS A 10 -13.50 12.32 -5.46
C LYS A 10 -13.76 13.83 -5.62
N LYS A 11 -15.02 14.25 -5.72
CA LYS A 11 -15.38 15.69 -5.78
C LYS A 11 -15.28 16.35 -4.42
N SER A 12 -15.62 15.64 -3.34
CA SER A 12 -15.41 16.12 -1.97
C SER A 12 -13.92 16.35 -1.73
N TYR A 13 -13.08 15.41 -2.13
CA TYR A 13 -11.61 15.50 -2.01
C TYR A 13 -11.01 16.71 -2.76
N LEU A 14 -11.55 17.09 -3.92
CA LEU A 14 -11.11 18.27 -4.68
C LEU A 14 -11.65 19.61 -4.11
N ASN A 15 -12.66 19.58 -3.24
CA ASN A 15 -13.16 20.78 -2.55
C ASN A 15 -12.33 21.13 -1.31
N ASP A 16 -11.73 20.13 -0.68
CA ASP A 16 -10.93 20.30 0.54
C ASP A 16 -9.46 20.67 0.25
N MET A 17 -9.05 20.65 -1.03
CA MET A 17 -7.72 21.03 -1.47
C MET A 17 -7.62 22.53 -1.81
N ALA A 18 -6.64 23.23 -1.23
CA ALA A 18 -6.31 24.62 -1.53
C ALA A 18 -5.57 24.75 -2.90
N ILE A 19 -6.24 24.37 -3.99
CA ILE A 19 -5.70 24.39 -5.35
C ILE A 19 -6.39 25.49 -6.17
N SER A 20 -5.66 26.09 -7.13
CA SER A 20 -6.22 27.10 -8.03
C SER A 20 -7.40 26.56 -8.86
N PRO A 21 -8.43 27.38 -9.14
CA PRO A 21 -9.62 26.96 -9.88
C PRO A 21 -9.32 26.34 -11.26
N SER A 22 -8.28 26.84 -11.95
CA SER A 22 -7.88 26.34 -13.27
C SER A 22 -7.36 24.90 -13.24
N ARG A 23 -6.57 24.55 -12.22
CA ARG A 23 -5.99 23.21 -12.05
C ARG A 23 -7.05 22.19 -11.60
N LYS A 24 -8.06 22.65 -10.86
CA LYS A 24 -9.22 21.84 -10.51
C LYS A 24 -10.06 21.45 -11.73
N GLU A 25 -10.26 22.37 -12.67
CA GLU A 25 -10.97 22.09 -13.91
C GLU A 25 -10.21 21.12 -14.82
N GLU A 26 -8.88 21.22 -14.88
CA GLU A 26 -8.03 20.32 -15.64
C GLU A 26 -8.12 18.88 -15.12
N MET A 27 -8.02 18.69 -13.80
CA MET A 27 -8.16 17.37 -13.16
C MET A 27 -9.53 16.74 -13.40
N LEU A 28 -10.61 17.55 -13.38
CA LEU A 28 -11.95 17.06 -13.70
C LEU A 28 -12.09 16.64 -15.17
N ARG A 29 -11.36 17.27 -16.10
CA ARG A 29 -11.34 16.88 -17.53
C ARG A 29 -10.57 15.58 -17.74
N GLU A 30 -9.45 15.36 -17.05
CA GLU A 30 -8.68 14.11 -17.16
C GLU A 30 -9.45 12.90 -16.64
N ILE A 31 -10.15 13.04 -15.52
CA ILE A 31 -11.04 12.01 -14.97
C ILE A 31 -12.15 11.64 -15.97
N LYS A 32 -12.66 12.61 -16.73
CA LYS A 32 -13.67 12.36 -17.75
C LYS A 32 -13.09 11.67 -18.99
N LYS A 33 -11.83 11.93 -19.33
CA LYS A 33 -11.14 11.37 -20.50
C LYS A 33 -10.75 9.89 -20.30
N SER A 34 -10.42 9.48 -19.07
CA SER A 34 -10.11 8.07 -18.76
C SER A 34 -11.34 7.14 -18.93
N LYS A 35 -12.55 7.69 -18.98
CA LYS A 35 -13.81 6.95 -19.12
C LYS A 35 -14.10 6.45 -20.54
N ASN A 36 -13.39 6.96 -21.55
CA ASN A 36 -13.70 6.74 -22.98
C ASN A 36 -12.66 5.90 -23.74
N SER A 37 -11.76 5.18 -23.06
CA SER A 37 -10.82 4.26 -23.73
C SER A 37 -11.33 2.81 -23.70
N PRO A 38 -11.67 2.18 -24.84
CA PRO A 38 -12.02 0.77 -24.88
C PRO A 38 -10.72 -0.07 -24.93
N PHE A 39 -10.38 -0.71 -23.82
CA PHE A 39 -9.37 -1.76 -23.79
C PHE A 39 -9.91 -3.01 -24.51
N ASN A 40 -9.39 -3.29 -25.70
CA ASN A 40 -9.60 -4.57 -26.39
C ASN A 40 -8.64 -5.63 -25.85
N LEU A 41 -9.23 -6.71 -25.36
CA LEU A 41 -8.62 -7.90 -24.78
C LEU A 41 -8.14 -8.83 -25.93
N TYR A 42 -6.84 -9.08 -26.04
CA TYR A 42 -6.30 -10.06 -27.00
C TYR A 42 -6.60 -11.49 -26.53
N LYS A 43 -7.51 -12.19 -27.23
CA LYS A 43 -7.69 -13.64 -27.15
C LYS A 43 -6.94 -14.33 -28.29
N ARG A 44 -6.21 -15.40 -27.96
CA ARG A 44 -5.70 -16.43 -28.87
C ARG A 44 -6.86 -17.12 -29.60
N THR A 45 -6.69 -17.36 -30.90
CA THR A 45 -7.08 -18.61 -31.58
C THR A 45 -6.15 -18.85 -32.77
N ALA A 46 -5.64 -20.08 -32.83
CA ALA A 46 -4.86 -20.64 -33.92
C ALA A 46 -5.74 -21.02 -35.12
N ALA A 47 -5.19 -20.91 -36.33
CA ALA A 47 -5.40 -21.87 -37.44
C ALA A 47 -4.62 -21.43 -38.68
N GLY A 48 -3.83 -22.36 -39.23
CA GLY A 48 -3.60 -22.49 -40.67
C GLY A 48 -2.58 -21.56 -41.32
N LEU A 49 -1.40 -22.09 -41.60
CA LEU A 49 -0.92 -22.21 -43.00
C LEU A 49 0.32 -23.09 -43.07
N THR A 50 0.07 -24.29 -43.57
CA THR A 50 0.98 -25.13 -44.34
C THR A 50 1.75 -24.33 -45.39
N GLY A 51 3.06 -24.51 -45.45
CA GLY A 51 3.91 -23.98 -46.52
C GLY A 51 5.30 -24.61 -46.46
N VAL A 52 5.51 -25.63 -47.29
CA VAL A 52 6.75 -26.39 -47.46
C VAL A 52 7.81 -25.55 -48.19
N ALA A 53 8.99 -25.42 -47.62
CA ALA A 53 10.30 -25.26 -48.29
C ALA A 53 11.35 -25.28 -47.17
N GLY A 54 12.19 -26.31 -47.00
CA GLY A 54 13.13 -26.77 -48.01
C GLY A 54 14.33 -25.83 -48.03
N PHE A 55 15.27 -25.97 -47.08
CA PHE A 55 16.71 -25.79 -47.31
C PHE A 55 17.50 -26.23 -46.07
N LEU A 56 18.07 -27.44 -46.16
CA LEU A 56 19.29 -27.80 -45.45
C LEU A 56 20.43 -27.00 -46.10
N ILE A 57 21.08 -26.12 -45.34
CA ILE A 57 22.44 -25.68 -45.66
C ILE A 57 23.30 -25.91 -44.42
N PHE A 58 24.09 -26.97 -44.49
CA PHE A 58 25.33 -27.14 -43.75
C PHE A 58 26.29 -26.05 -44.23
N ILE A 59 26.66 -25.09 -43.38
CA ILE A 59 27.90 -24.32 -43.58
C ILE A 59 28.88 -24.74 -42.49
N VAL A 60 29.92 -25.39 -42.98
CA VAL A 60 31.15 -25.75 -42.28
C VAL A 60 31.89 -24.48 -41.88
N PHE A 61 32.37 -24.49 -40.63
CA PHE A 61 33.46 -23.70 -40.06
C PHE A 61 34.33 -22.92 -41.06
N THR A 62 34.28 -21.59 -40.96
CA THR A 62 35.44 -20.73 -41.18
C THR A 62 35.73 -19.98 -39.89
N ALA A 63 36.84 -20.36 -39.27
CA ALA A 63 37.46 -19.63 -38.19
C ALA A 63 37.93 -18.27 -38.70
N GLY A 64 37.67 -17.21 -37.93
CA GLY A 64 38.32 -15.92 -38.11
C GLY A 64 37.45 -14.73 -37.73
N PHE A 65 37.73 -14.16 -36.56
CA PHE A 65 37.36 -12.80 -36.13
C PHE A 65 35.90 -12.52 -35.78
N LEU A 66 35.53 -12.88 -34.54
CA LEU A 66 34.68 -12.02 -33.72
C LEU A 66 35.47 -11.62 -32.47
N GLN A 67 35.54 -10.31 -32.27
CA GLN A 67 36.10 -9.66 -31.09
C GLN A 67 35.49 -10.28 -29.83
N ASP A 68 36.33 -10.57 -28.83
CA ASP A 68 35.95 -10.92 -27.47
C ASP A 68 35.12 -9.78 -26.85
N SER A 69 33.82 -9.80 -27.12
CA SER A 69 32.82 -9.16 -26.28
C SER A 69 32.30 -10.23 -25.33
N PRO A 70 32.62 -10.18 -24.03
CA PRO A 70 31.85 -10.93 -23.06
C PRO A 70 30.54 -10.19 -22.81
N LEU A 71 29.61 -10.28 -23.77
CA LEU A 71 28.19 -10.18 -23.48
C LEU A 71 27.71 -11.58 -23.13
N ASN A 72 26.99 -11.70 -22.02
CA ASN A 72 26.42 -12.93 -21.44
C ASN A 72 27.36 -13.85 -20.65
N GLN A 73 27.89 -13.30 -19.56
CA GLN A 73 27.78 -13.96 -18.25
C GLN A 73 27.40 -12.92 -17.20
N PHE A 74 26.19 -12.36 -17.29
CA PHE A 74 25.52 -11.92 -16.07
C PHE A 74 25.24 -13.19 -15.28
N SER A 75 26.05 -13.39 -14.24
CA SER A 75 25.90 -14.49 -13.32
C SER A 75 24.47 -14.47 -12.77
N GLN A 76 23.87 -15.66 -12.68
CA GLN A 76 22.67 -15.94 -11.91
C GLN A 76 22.93 -15.77 -10.39
N SER A 77 23.45 -14.62 -9.97
CA SER A 77 23.69 -14.29 -8.58
C SER A 77 23.70 -12.79 -8.29
N GLU A 78 23.03 -11.97 -9.10
CA GLU A 78 22.40 -10.79 -8.50
C GLU A 78 21.31 -11.33 -7.59
N LYS A 79 21.63 -11.40 -6.30
CA LYS A 79 20.68 -11.51 -5.20
C LYS A 79 19.73 -10.31 -5.28
N GLN A 80 18.76 -10.34 -6.19
CA GLN A 80 17.44 -9.90 -5.81
C GLN A 80 16.90 -10.96 -4.84
N THR A 81 17.36 -10.93 -3.60
CA THR A 81 16.42 -11.15 -2.51
C THR A 81 15.40 -10.05 -2.70
N LEU A 82 14.33 -10.33 -3.45
CA LEU A 82 13.10 -9.60 -3.29
C LEU A 82 12.80 -9.79 -1.80
N ASN A 83 13.19 -8.82 -0.98
CA ASN A 83 12.91 -8.85 0.43
C ASN A 83 11.38 -8.80 0.49
N THR A 84 10.74 -9.95 0.60
CA THR A 84 9.28 -10.03 0.54
C THR A 84 8.76 -9.26 1.75
N ILE A 85 8.13 -8.12 1.50
CA ILE A 85 7.55 -7.28 2.54
C ILE A 85 6.21 -7.89 2.90
N HIS A 86 6.09 -8.34 4.14
CA HIS A 86 4.87 -8.90 4.72
C HIS A 86 4.31 -7.86 5.69
N PHE A 87 3.12 -7.38 5.38
CA PHE A 87 2.33 -6.51 6.25
C PHE A 87 0.87 -6.86 6.04
N ASN A 88 0.40 -7.87 6.76
CA ASN A 88 -0.93 -8.46 6.56
C ASN A 88 -1.81 -8.22 7.78
N LYS A 89 -3.10 -7.96 7.53
CA LYS A 89 -4.10 -7.65 8.54
C LYS A 89 -4.28 -8.73 9.61
N GLN A 90 -4.09 -10.00 9.24
CA GLN A 90 -4.16 -11.14 10.15
C GLN A 90 -3.11 -11.10 11.27
N TYR A 91 -2.05 -10.29 11.10
CA TYR A 91 -1.02 -10.13 12.12
C TYR A 91 -1.22 -8.86 12.95
N GLN A 92 -2.13 -7.96 12.57
CA GLN A 92 -2.32 -6.68 13.24
C GLN A 92 -3.58 -6.71 14.11
N SER A 93 -3.38 -6.77 15.42
CA SER A 93 -4.49 -6.82 16.38
C SER A 93 -4.63 -5.51 17.15
N LEU A 94 -5.87 -5.15 17.43
CA LEU A 94 -6.27 -4.05 18.28
C LEU A 94 -6.95 -4.63 19.52
N ILE A 95 -6.51 -4.21 20.71
CA ILE A 95 -7.08 -4.61 21.98
C ILE A 95 -7.59 -3.36 22.67
N GLY A 96 -8.91 -3.25 22.81
CA GLY A 96 -9.52 -2.19 23.60
C GLY A 96 -9.65 -2.62 25.06
N LEU A 97 -9.11 -1.82 25.97
CA LEU A 97 -9.29 -1.94 27.41
C LEU A 97 -10.18 -0.77 27.89
N PRO A 98 -10.67 -0.76 29.13
CA PRO A 98 -11.54 0.32 29.62
C PRO A 98 -10.94 1.71 29.40
N LYS A 99 -9.68 1.94 29.81
CA LYS A 99 -9.03 3.27 29.74
C LYS A 99 -7.85 3.36 28.76
N LYS A 100 -7.59 2.29 28.03
CA LYS A 100 -6.42 2.17 27.15
C LYS A 100 -6.80 1.37 25.92
N ALA A 101 -6.02 1.51 24.86
CA ALA A 101 -6.03 0.54 23.77
C ALA A 101 -4.60 0.13 23.43
N ILE A 102 -4.42 -1.09 22.96
CA ILE A 102 -3.12 -1.60 22.53
C ILE A 102 -3.25 -2.00 21.07
N ILE A 103 -2.42 -1.41 20.21
CA ILE A 103 -2.17 -1.94 18.88
C ILE A 103 -0.90 -2.77 18.97
N ARG A 104 -0.93 -3.96 18.39
CA ARG A 104 0.26 -4.81 18.26
C ARG A 104 0.23 -5.57 16.94
N GLY A 105 1.41 -5.84 16.42
CA GLY A 105 1.53 -6.47 15.13
C GLY A 105 2.88 -7.08 14.84
N ARG A 106 2.98 -7.70 13.66
CA ARG A 106 4.23 -8.22 13.09
C ARG A 106 4.37 -7.82 11.63
N SER A 107 5.62 -7.62 11.20
CA SER A 107 5.98 -7.36 9.81
C SER A 107 7.40 -7.84 9.51
N THR A 108 7.77 -7.93 8.24
CA THR A 108 9.17 -8.15 7.79
C THR A 108 9.88 -6.85 7.42
N LEU A 109 9.26 -5.69 7.67
CA LEU A 109 9.91 -4.39 7.53
C LEU A 109 11.09 -4.27 8.50
N PRO A 110 12.12 -3.47 8.17
CA PRO A 110 13.34 -3.38 8.98
C PRO A 110 13.08 -2.82 10.37
N GLU A 111 13.99 -3.13 11.30
CA GLU A 111 14.02 -2.48 12.61
C GLU A 111 14.05 -0.95 12.46
N GLY A 112 13.39 -0.24 13.37
CA GLY A 112 13.35 1.21 13.33
C GLY A 112 12.38 1.79 12.31
N THR A 113 11.65 0.96 11.56
CA THR A 113 10.49 1.41 10.77
C THR A 113 9.47 2.06 11.69
N VAL A 114 9.03 3.25 11.32
CA VAL A 114 8.06 4.04 12.10
C VAL A 114 6.68 3.92 11.48
N LEU A 115 5.74 3.38 12.24
CA LEU A 115 4.32 3.39 11.94
C LEU A 115 3.64 4.51 12.73
N PHE A 116 2.77 5.26 12.07
CA PHE A 116 2.01 6.34 12.69
C PHE A 116 0.61 5.84 13.01
N VAL A 117 0.20 6.00 14.27
CA VAL A 117 -1.15 5.71 14.70
C VAL A 117 -1.87 7.01 14.92
N LYS A 118 -2.98 7.22 14.21
CA LYS A 118 -3.83 8.40 14.38
C LYS A 118 -5.17 7.96 14.94
N VAL A 119 -5.65 8.65 15.97
CA VAL A 119 -6.94 8.36 16.62
C VAL A 119 -7.94 9.46 16.28
N TYR A 120 -9.20 9.06 16.10
CA TYR A 120 -10.31 9.88 15.65
C TYR A 120 -11.56 9.56 16.49
N GLU A 121 -12.39 10.57 16.76
CA GLU A 121 -13.68 10.38 17.45
C GLU A 121 -14.80 9.94 16.50
N SER A 122 -14.57 9.97 15.18
CA SER A 122 -15.60 9.71 14.17
C SER A 122 -15.08 8.84 13.03
N LYS A 123 -15.97 8.00 12.48
CA LYS A 123 -15.74 7.19 11.27
C LYS A 123 -15.46 8.06 10.02
N LYS A 124 -15.59 9.39 10.11
CA LYS A 124 -15.25 10.32 9.03
C LYS A 124 -13.76 10.64 8.94
N PHE A 125 -12.96 10.31 9.95
CA PHE A 125 -11.51 10.59 10.00
C PHE A 125 -11.17 12.07 9.76
N ASP A 126 -12.06 12.97 10.17
CA ASP A 126 -12.00 14.41 9.92
C ASP A 126 -11.10 15.16 10.90
N LYS A 127 -11.07 14.72 12.16
CA LYS A 127 -10.25 15.32 13.22
C LYS A 127 -9.45 14.27 13.97
N THR A 128 -8.13 14.36 13.84
CA THR A 128 -7.20 13.58 14.65
C THR A 128 -7.13 14.17 16.07
N ILE A 129 -7.31 13.33 17.09
CA ILE A 129 -7.22 13.71 18.50
C ILE A 129 -5.92 13.26 19.17
N GLU A 130 -5.26 12.23 18.63
CA GLU A 130 -4.01 11.69 19.14
C GLU A 130 -3.17 11.15 17.97
N ILE A 131 -1.84 11.35 18.04
CA ILE A 131 -0.89 10.77 17.09
C ILE A 131 0.23 10.12 17.87
N GLU A 132 0.35 8.81 17.72
CA GLU A 132 1.40 8.01 18.34
C GLU A 132 2.30 7.34 17.30
N LYS A 133 3.49 6.93 17.74
CA LYS A 133 4.45 6.19 16.90
C LYS A 133 4.65 4.80 17.44
N ALA A 134 4.47 3.80 16.59
CA ALA A 134 4.95 2.45 16.84
C ALA A 134 6.25 2.22 16.06
N ILE A 135 7.26 1.68 16.73
CA ILE A 135 8.55 1.35 16.11
C ILE A 135 8.63 -0.17 15.97
N ILE A 136 9.01 -0.64 14.78
CA ILE A 136 9.25 -2.06 14.53
C ILE A 136 10.59 -2.47 15.18
N ASN A 137 10.56 -3.50 16.00
CA ASN A 137 11.72 -4.08 16.66
C ASN A 137 12.48 -5.02 15.72
N ALA A 138 13.71 -5.41 16.09
CA ALA A 138 14.53 -6.37 15.35
C ALA A 138 13.83 -7.72 15.04
N ASP A 139 12.88 -8.15 15.88
CA ASP A 139 12.12 -9.39 15.66
C ASP A 139 10.90 -9.21 14.74
N GLY A 140 10.71 -8.01 14.20
CA GLY A 140 9.58 -7.63 13.36
C GLY A 140 8.30 -7.30 14.12
N SER A 141 8.30 -7.35 15.45
CA SER A 141 7.15 -6.98 16.27
C SER A 141 7.06 -5.46 16.46
N TYR A 142 5.84 -4.96 16.69
CA TYR A 142 5.62 -3.62 17.21
C TYR A 142 4.43 -3.62 18.16
N SER A 143 4.41 -2.65 19.08
CA SER A 143 3.25 -2.37 19.90
C SER A 143 3.22 -0.90 20.30
N VAL A 144 2.02 -0.36 20.46
CA VAL A 144 1.79 0.98 20.98
C VAL A 144 0.57 0.97 21.88
N LEU A 145 0.68 1.70 22.98
CA LEU A 145 -0.39 1.92 23.96
C LEU A 145 -1.00 3.29 23.68
N LEU A 146 -2.31 3.33 23.52
CA LEU A 146 -3.10 4.54 23.31
C LEU A 146 -3.91 4.85 24.56
N ASP A 147 -4.13 6.13 24.80
CA ASP A 147 -5.03 6.60 25.84
C ASP A 147 -6.48 6.58 25.38
N ARG A 148 -7.39 6.22 26.31
CA ARG A 148 -8.83 6.26 26.06
C ARG A 148 -9.50 7.04 27.18
N GLU A 149 -9.79 8.30 26.91
CA GLU A 149 -10.36 9.19 27.91
C GLU A 149 -11.79 8.80 28.31
N ILE A 150 -12.62 8.37 27.34
CA ILE A 150 -14.04 8.06 27.56
C ILE A 150 -14.33 6.62 27.11
N PRO A 151 -14.34 5.65 28.04
CA PRO A 151 -14.59 4.24 27.75
C PRO A 151 -15.90 3.95 27.01
N GLU A 152 -16.92 4.79 27.19
CA GLU A 152 -18.28 4.57 26.68
C GLU A 152 -18.46 5.08 25.24
N ARG A 153 -17.38 5.52 24.58
CA ARG A 153 -17.41 6.01 23.19
C ARG A 153 -16.63 5.10 22.25
N ASP A 154 -17.13 5.02 21.02
CA ASP A 154 -16.37 4.46 19.91
C ASP A 154 -15.21 5.40 19.54
N TYR A 155 -14.05 4.81 19.24
CA TYR A 155 -12.94 5.51 18.61
C TYR A 155 -12.53 4.79 17.34
N TYR A 156 -12.07 5.57 16.39
CA TYR A 156 -11.57 5.09 15.10
C TYR A 156 -10.10 5.41 15.01
N LEU A 157 -9.33 4.59 14.31
CA LEU A 157 -7.91 4.84 14.15
C LEU A 157 -7.39 4.42 12.80
N THR A 158 -6.27 5.00 12.41
CA THR A 158 -5.45 4.51 11.30
C THR A 158 -4.08 4.11 11.79
N LEU A 159 -3.51 3.06 11.18
CA LEU A 159 -2.11 2.69 11.31
C LEU A 159 -1.45 2.90 9.94
N GLU A 160 -0.48 3.80 9.87
CA GLU A 160 0.08 4.29 8.62
C GLU A 160 1.58 4.06 8.51
N LEU A 161 2.02 3.55 7.36
CA LEU A 161 3.41 3.62 6.92
C LEU A 161 3.52 4.67 5.82
N LEU A 162 4.31 5.72 6.08
CA LEU A 162 4.54 6.83 5.17
C LEU A 162 6.01 6.84 4.71
N PRO A 163 6.34 6.50 3.45
CA PRO A 163 7.73 6.37 3.01
C PRO A 163 8.59 7.62 3.22
N HIS A 164 8.04 8.81 2.96
CA HIS A 164 8.77 10.08 3.13
C HIS A 164 9.20 10.34 4.59
N LYS A 165 8.58 9.67 5.58
CA LYS A 165 8.91 9.80 7.02
C LYS A 165 9.88 8.72 7.52
N GLN A 166 10.34 7.82 6.67
CA GLN A 166 11.19 6.70 7.08
C GLN A 166 12.69 7.04 7.06
N ASN A 167 13.46 6.25 7.82
CA ASN A 167 14.92 6.31 7.80
C ASN A 167 15.49 5.75 6.47
N LYS A 168 16.80 5.89 6.29
CA LYS A 168 17.48 5.50 5.04
C LYS A 168 17.37 4.01 4.73
N GLU A 169 17.60 3.15 5.73
CA GLU A 169 17.55 1.69 5.57
C GLU A 169 16.15 1.22 5.12
N VAL A 170 15.12 1.78 5.74
CA VAL A 170 13.73 1.47 5.37
C VAL A 170 13.43 1.96 3.96
N LYS A 171 13.88 3.16 3.58
CA LYS A 171 13.72 3.71 2.22
C LYS A 171 14.47 2.89 1.16
N GLU A 172 15.64 2.34 1.49
CA GLU A 172 16.35 1.41 0.59
C GLU A 172 15.52 0.13 0.32
N MET A 173 14.76 -0.35 1.32
CA MET A 173 13.87 -1.50 1.14
C MET A 173 12.57 -1.14 0.39
N ILE A 174 11.84 -0.12 0.84
CA ILE A 174 10.49 0.18 0.32
C ILE A 174 10.51 1.12 -0.91
N GLY A 175 11.66 1.74 -1.19
CA GLY A 175 11.84 2.84 -2.13
C GLY A 175 11.50 4.20 -1.50
N ASP A 176 12.16 5.27 -1.95
CA ASP A 176 11.96 6.63 -1.39
C ASP A 176 10.48 7.04 -1.37
N HIS A 177 9.72 6.67 -2.40
CA HIS A 177 8.29 6.93 -2.54
C HIS A 177 7.41 5.72 -2.21
N GLY A 178 7.99 4.63 -1.71
CA GLY A 178 7.27 3.39 -1.38
C GLY A 178 6.93 2.50 -2.58
N ILE A 179 7.56 2.73 -3.74
CA ILE A 179 7.24 2.01 -4.99
C ILE A 179 7.36 0.49 -4.84
N ASN A 180 8.27 -0.01 -4.00
CA ASN A 180 8.46 -1.44 -3.82
C ASN A 180 7.31 -2.10 -3.05
N LEU A 181 6.50 -1.33 -2.33
CA LEU A 181 5.30 -1.84 -1.67
C LEU A 181 4.27 -2.35 -2.70
N LYS A 182 4.18 -1.71 -3.88
CA LYS A 182 3.21 -2.11 -4.93
C LYS A 182 3.51 -3.47 -5.56
N TYR A 183 4.76 -3.92 -5.47
CA TYR A 183 5.18 -5.20 -6.04
C TYR A 183 5.06 -6.37 -5.06
N SER A 184 4.71 -6.12 -3.79
CA SER A 184 4.46 -7.18 -2.83
C SER A 184 2.99 -7.61 -2.86
N THR A 185 2.76 -8.91 -3.02
CA THR A 185 1.43 -9.53 -2.90
C THR A 185 1.01 -9.78 -1.44
N TRP A 186 1.87 -9.46 -0.48
CA TRP A 186 1.71 -9.77 0.95
C TRP A 186 1.49 -8.52 1.81
N ILE A 187 1.07 -7.43 1.17
CA ILE A 187 0.75 -6.15 1.82
C ILE A 187 -0.73 -5.90 1.68
N ASP A 188 -1.39 -5.80 2.83
CA ASP A 188 -2.75 -5.29 2.93
C ASP A 188 -2.71 -3.77 3.20
N GLY A 189 -3.78 -3.06 2.83
CA GLY A 189 -3.91 -1.62 3.10
C GLY A 189 -2.98 -0.74 2.27
N LEU A 190 -2.56 -1.17 1.08
CA LEU A 190 -1.76 -0.35 0.17
C LEU A 190 -2.56 0.89 -0.28
N VAL A 191 -1.99 2.09 -0.11
CA VAL A 191 -2.65 3.35 -0.51
C VAL A 191 -1.73 4.24 -1.34
N ASP A 192 -2.33 4.91 -2.32
CA ASP A 192 -1.68 5.97 -3.09
C ASP A 192 -2.07 7.33 -2.50
N TYR A 193 -1.09 8.19 -2.22
CA TYR A 193 -1.33 9.54 -1.69
C TYR A 193 -0.31 10.55 -2.21
N TYR A 194 -0.67 11.82 -2.20
CA TYR A 194 0.22 12.90 -2.59
C TYR A 194 0.85 13.57 -1.38
N HIS A 195 2.15 13.82 -1.45
CA HIS A 195 2.89 14.63 -0.48
C HIS A 195 3.79 15.59 -1.25
N GLU A 196 3.67 16.89 -0.97
CA GLU A 196 4.46 17.95 -1.63
C GLU A 196 4.38 17.93 -3.17
N GLY A 197 3.25 17.46 -3.72
CA GLY A 197 3.02 17.38 -5.17
C GLY A 197 3.53 16.09 -5.83
N GLU A 198 4.16 15.20 -5.07
CA GLU A 198 4.67 13.92 -5.55
C GLU A 198 3.79 12.75 -5.08
N LEU A 199 3.71 11.70 -5.90
CA LEU A 199 2.93 10.51 -5.61
C LEU A 199 3.75 9.53 -4.75
N PHE A 200 3.17 9.10 -3.65
CA PHE A 200 3.70 8.09 -2.73
C PHE A 200 2.77 6.89 -2.65
N ASN A 201 3.36 5.72 -2.37
CA ASN A 201 2.66 4.49 -2.06
C ASN A 201 2.95 4.17 -0.59
N GLY A 202 1.94 4.17 0.26
CA GLY A 202 2.07 3.88 1.69
C GLY A 202 1.23 2.67 2.07
N ILE A 203 1.20 2.41 3.37
CA ILE A 203 0.25 1.47 3.97
C ILE A 203 -0.68 2.27 4.88
N ARG A 204 -1.97 1.99 4.84
CA ARG A 204 -2.97 2.48 5.80
C ARG A 204 -3.93 1.35 6.12
N MET A 205 -3.98 1.01 7.40
CA MET A 205 -4.98 0.13 7.98
C MET A 205 -5.93 0.93 8.86
N TYR A 206 -7.13 0.43 9.06
CA TYR A 206 -8.19 1.07 9.84
C TYR A 206 -8.53 0.21 11.06
N GLY A 207 -8.86 0.83 12.18
CA GLY A 207 -9.26 0.12 13.40
C GLY A 207 -10.41 0.83 14.10
N LYS A 208 -11.21 0.06 14.83
CA LYS A 208 -12.30 0.55 15.68
C LYS A 208 -12.13 0.00 17.08
N ILE A 209 -12.11 0.92 18.04
CA ILE A 209 -12.19 0.62 19.47
C ILE A 209 -13.65 0.86 19.85
N TYR A 210 -14.41 -0.20 20.08
CA TYR A 210 -15.84 -0.08 20.40
C TYR A 210 -16.03 0.45 21.82
N ALA A 211 -17.10 1.19 22.05
CA ALA A 211 -17.59 1.56 23.37
C ALA A 211 -17.60 0.33 24.29
N ASN A 212 -16.98 0.48 25.46
CA ASN A 212 -17.06 -0.49 26.53
C ASN A 212 -18.22 -0.09 27.45
N ASP A 213 -19.04 -1.06 27.85
CA ASP A 213 -19.90 -0.88 29.02
C ASP A 213 -19.10 -1.17 30.31
N GLU A 214 -19.74 -0.94 31.46
CA GLU A 214 -19.15 -1.16 32.79
C GLU A 214 -18.71 -2.63 33.04
N TRP A 215 -19.17 -3.57 32.21
CA TRP A 215 -18.90 -5.00 32.32
C TRP A 215 -17.86 -5.50 31.32
N THR A 216 -17.42 -4.66 30.39
CA THR A 216 -16.48 -5.03 29.33
C THR A 216 -15.04 -4.95 29.84
N GLU A 217 -14.47 -6.10 30.20
CA GLU A 217 -13.07 -6.22 30.64
C GLU A 217 -12.06 -5.96 29.51
N GLY A 218 -12.48 -6.19 28.26
CA GLY A 218 -11.69 -5.87 27.08
C GLY A 218 -12.29 -6.44 25.80
N GLN A 219 -11.77 -5.97 24.68
CA GLN A 219 -12.16 -6.38 23.34
C GLN A 219 -10.91 -6.66 22.53
N LYS A 220 -10.97 -7.63 21.62
CA LYS A 220 -9.91 -7.88 20.65
C LYS A 220 -10.50 -7.90 19.25
N THR A 221 -9.98 -7.02 18.40
CA THR A 221 -10.38 -6.83 17.01
C THR A 221 -9.13 -6.88 16.12
N TRP A 222 -9.34 -6.84 14.81
CA TRP A 222 -8.28 -6.76 13.81
C TRP A 222 -8.27 -5.36 13.19
N LEU A 223 -7.12 -4.95 12.65
CA LEU A 223 -7.12 -3.81 11.75
C LEU A 223 -7.60 -4.27 10.37
N GLU A 224 -8.39 -3.44 9.70
CA GLU A 224 -8.91 -3.69 8.37
C GLU A 224 -8.14 -2.89 7.32
N ASP A 225 -8.04 -3.46 6.13
CA ASP A 225 -7.40 -2.86 4.96
C ASP A 225 -8.32 -1.96 4.15
N ASP A 226 -9.63 -2.10 4.38
CA ASP A 226 -10.67 -1.28 3.80
C ASP A 226 -11.50 -0.63 4.91
N LEU A 227 -11.81 0.65 4.71
CA LEU A 227 -12.67 1.41 5.62
C LEU A 227 -14.11 0.87 5.65
N GLU A 228 -14.57 0.28 4.55
CA GLU A 228 -15.93 -0.27 4.46
C GLU A 228 -16.15 -1.43 5.43
N ASN A 229 -15.09 -2.19 5.74
CA ASN A 229 -15.12 -3.33 6.67
C ASN A 229 -15.16 -2.92 8.15
N LEU A 230 -15.13 -1.62 8.43
CA LEU A 230 -15.10 -1.09 9.78
C LEU A 230 -16.51 -0.95 10.36
N GLU A 231 -17.13 -2.05 10.78
CA GLU A 231 -18.50 -2.07 11.34
C GLU A 231 -18.55 -1.74 12.84
#